data_AF-A0A847EH24-F1
#
_entry.id   AF-A0A847EH24-F1
#
_cell.length_a   1.000
_cell.length_b   1.000
_cell.length_c   1.000
_cell.angle_alpha   90.00
_cell.angle_beta   90.00
_cell.angle_gamma   90.00
#
_symmetry.space_group_name_H-M   'P 1'
#
loop_
_entity.id
_entity.type
_entity.pdbx_description
1 polymer ?
#
loop_
_entity_poly.entity_id
_entity_poly.type
_entity_poly.pdbx_seq_one_letter_code
_entity_poly.pdbx_strand_id
1 'polypeptide(L)'
;EVIDSKGVSMWQGLITIAAAKAAAAGGNLNNVMNKVNETISQLRAVALLDTIKYIVKGGRLGMAAPAISKIESILHVKLMLALHDGELRPSGMVRSQKKGIDKIRDMIKSASHLEELAIGYTTTIEEARALSEYATSLLPNLVPHIYRLGPVLGVHAGPGALVTVFK
;
A
#
# COMPACT_ATOMS: atom_id res chain seq x y z
N GLU A 1 -15.48 1.43 20.56
CA GLU A 1 -14.40 2.29 20.03
C GLU A 1 -14.50 2.47 18.53
N VAL A 2 -14.23 3.69 18.07
CA VAL A 2 -14.03 4.04 16.66
C VAL A 2 -12.57 4.48 16.54
N ILE A 3 -11.84 3.92 15.58
CA ILE A 3 -10.40 4.13 15.44
C ILE A 3 -10.13 4.66 14.03
N ASP A 4 -9.35 5.73 13.94
CA ASP A 4 -8.74 6.16 12.69
C ASP A 4 -7.59 5.20 12.34
N SER A 5 -7.78 4.41 11.29
CA SER A 5 -6.78 3.43 10.83
C SER A 5 -5.51 4.08 10.29
N LYS A 6 -5.53 5.38 9.98
CA LYS A 6 -4.44 6.10 9.30
C LYS A 6 -4.09 5.55 7.92
N GLY A 7 -4.99 4.77 7.31
CA GLY A 7 -4.74 4.15 6.01
C GLY A 7 -5.92 3.42 5.40
N VAL A 8 -5.74 3.00 4.15
CA VAL A 8 -6.82 2.43 3.31
C VAL A 8 -6.43 1.08 2.72
N SER A 9 -7.40 0.35 2.18
CA SER A 9 -7.18 -0.96 1.56
C SER A 9 -6.72 -2.01 2.58
N MET A 10 -5.81 -2.92 2.21
CA MET A 10 -5.25 -3.92 3.11
C MET A 10 -4.46 -3.34 4.29
N TRP A 11 -4.17 -2.04 4.33
CA TRP A 11 -3.76 -1.40 5.58
C TRP A 11 -4.84 -1.58 6.65
N GLN A 12 -6.07 -1.16 6.35
CA GLN A 12 -7.23 -1.36 7.22
C GLN A 12 -7.60 -2.85 7.34
N GLY A 13 -7.42 -3.63 6.27
CA GLY A 13 -7.65 -5.08 6.27
C GLY A 13 -6.78 -5.81 7.30
N LEU A 14 -5.46 -5.56 7.30
CA LEU A 14 -4.53 -6.18 8.24
C LEU A 14 -4.77 -5.76 9.69
N ILE A 15 -5.15 -4.50 9.92
CA ILE A 15 -5.60 -4.02 11.25
C ILE A 15 -6.83 -4.82 11.70
N THR A 16 -7.82 -4.98 10.82
CA THR A 16 -9.06 -5.70 11.14
C THR A 16 -8.80 -7.17 11.42
N ILE A 17 -7.92 -7.82 10.64
CA ILE A 17 -7.50 -9.20 10.86
C ILE A 17 -6.78 -9.34 12.22
N ALA A 18 -5.88 -8.42 12.57
CA ALA A 18 -5.18 -8.44 13.84
C ALA A 18 -6.14 -8.27 15.03
N ALA A 19 -7.11 -7.36 14.92
CA ALA A 19 -8.16 -7.16 15.92
C ALA A 19 -9.01 -8.43 16.11
N ALA A 20 -9.45 -9.03 15.01
CA ALA A 20 -10.26 -10.26 15.04
C ALA A 20 -9.49 -11.43 15.66
N LYS A 21 -8.20 -11.61 15.31
CA LYS A 21 -7.32 -12.63 15.91
C LYS A 21 -7.19 -12.42 17.44
N ALA A 22 -6.96 -11.19 17.89
CA ALA A 22 -6.84 -10.87 19.31
C ALA A 22 -8.14 -11.14 20.10
N ALA A 23 -9.30 -10.79 19.51
CA ALA A 23 -10.60 -11.05 20.12
C ALA A 23 -10.92 -12.56 20.18
N ALA A 24 -10.65 -13.29 19.08
CA ALA A 24 -10.86 -14.73 18.99
C ALA A 24 -9.98 -15.52 19.98
N ALA A 25 -8.81 -14.98 20.34
CA ALA A 25 -7.94 -15.53 21.38
C ALA A 25 -8.42 -15.25 22.81
N GLY A 26 -9.63 -14.68 22.99
CA GLY A 26 -10.20 -14.35 24.30
C GLY A 26 -9.73 -13.00 24.87
N GLY A 27 -9.06 -12.17 24.07
CA GLY A 27 -8.64 -10.84 24.49
C GLY A 27 -9.84 -9.93 24.78
N ASN A 28 -9.77 -9.17 25.87
CA ASN A 28 -10.77 -8.14 26.16
C ASN A 28 -10.59 -6.91 25.25
N LEU A 29 -11.51 -5.94 25.36
CA LEU A 29 -11.48 -4.72 24.55
C LEU A 29 -10.11 -4.02 24.60
N ASN A 30 -9.50 -3.87 25.78
CA ASN A 30 -8.21 -3.20 25.92
C ASN A 30 -7.09 -3.96 25.21
N ASN A 31 -7.08 -5.30 25.29
CA ASN A 31 -6.09 -6.10 24.57
C ASN A 31 -6.23 -5.94 23.04
N VAL A 32 -7.47 -5.95 22.54
CA VAL A 32 -7.75 -5.75 21.12
C VAL A 32 -7.31 -4.35 20.66
N MET A 33 -7.65 -3.31 21.43
CA MET A 33 -7.25 -1.92 21.15
C MET A 33 -5.73 -1.75 21.10
N ASN A 34 -5.01 -2.36 22.06
CA ASN A 34 -3.55 -2.34 22.06
C ASN A 34 -2.99 -3.02 20.80
N LYS A 35 -3.56 -4.17 20.40
CA LYS A 35 -3.10 -4.87 19.19
C LYS A 35 -3.36 -4.07 17.91
N VAL A 36 -4.50 -3.37 17.84
CA VAL A 36 -4.82 -2.48 16.72
C VAL A 36 -3.80 -1.35 16.62
N ASN A 37 -3.52 -0.63 17.71
CA ASN A 37 -2.58 0.49 17.71
C ASN A 37 -1.16 0.04 17.38
N GLU A 38 -0.72 -1.10 17.93
CA GLU A 38 0.56 -1.71 17.58
C GLU A 38 0.64 -2.00 16.07
N THR A 39 -0.41 -2.62 15.51
CA THR A 39 -0.48 -2.95 14.08
C THR A 39 -0.42 -1.70 13.21
N ILE A 40 -1.17 -0.63 13.56
CA ILE A 40 -1.11 0.65 12.84
C ILE A 40 0.33 1.19 12.79
N SER A 41 1.08 1.12 13.89
CA SER A 41 2.45 1.64 13.96
C SER A 41 3.48 0.86 13.14
N GLN A 42 3.24 -0.44 12.92
CA GLN A 42 4.12 -1.35 12.18
C GLN A 42 3.90 -1.27 10.67
N LEU A 43 2.66 -0.98 10.24
CA LEU A 43 2.31 -0.98 8.84
C LEU A 43 3.07 0.10 8.04
N ARG A 44 3.45 -0.27 6.82
CA ARG A 44 3.97 0.65 5.79
C ARG A 44 3.23 0.36 4.48
N ALA A 45 3.02 1.37 3.66
CA ALA A 45 2.40 1.17 2.35
C ALA A 45 3.03 2.04 1.28
N VAL A 46 3.11 1.48 0.09
CA VAL A 46 3.58 2.17 -1.12
C VAL A 46 2.63 1.88 -2.27
N ALA A 47 2.26 2.92 -3.00
CA ALA A 47 1.50 2.82 -4.24
C ALA A 47 2.35 3.30 -5.40
N LEU A 48 2.44 2.49 -6.46
CA LEU A 48 2.97 2.87 -7.76
C LEU A 48 1.79 3.19 -8.67
N LEU A 49 1.66 4.45 -9.08
CA LEU A 49 0.63 4.89 -10.01
C LEU A 49 1.17 4.95 -11.43
N ASP A 50 0.37 4.48 -12.39
CA ASP A 50 0.70 4.61 -13.82
C ASP A 50 0.73 6.08 -14.26
N THR A 51 -0.22 6.86 -13.74
CA THR A 51 -0.33 8.30 -13.96
C THR A 51 -0.91 8.99 -12.74
N ILE A 52 -0.54 10.25 -12.54
CA ILE A 52 -1.05 11.09 -11.44
C ILE A 52 -2.43 11.70 -11.74
N LYS A 53 -2.88 11.68 -13.01
CA LYS A 53 -4.13 12.29 -13.48
C LYS A 53 -5.32 11.96 -12.59
N TYR A 54 -5.49 10.70 -12.20
CA TYR A 54 -6.67 10.24 -11.46
C TYR A 54 -6.67 10.72 -10.02
N ILE A 55 -5.51 10.67 -9.35
CA ILE A 55 -5.40 11.06 -7.96
C ILE A 55 -5.41 12.59 -7.80
N VAL A 56 -4.86 13.32 -8.79
CA VAL A 56 -4.95 14.79 -8.90
C VAL A 56 -6.40 15.22 -9.11
N LYS A 57 -7.09 14.68 -10.13
CA LYS A 57 -8.52 14.96 -10.35
C LYS A 57 -9.39 14.55 -9.17
N GLY A 58 -8.99 13.49 -8.49
CA GLY A 58 -9.62 13.07 -7.25
C GLY A 58 -9.39 14.05 -6.10
N GLY A 59 -8.32 14.83 -6.06
CA GLY A 59 -7.98 15.65 -4.90
C GLY A 59 -7.49 14.85 -3.69
N ARG A 60 -7.00 13.61 -3.91
CA ARG A 60 -6.57 12.68 -2.83
C ARG A 60 -5.05 12.67 -2.62
N LEU A 61 -4.33 13.66 -3.16
CA LEU A 61 -2.89 13.88 -2.94
C LEU A 61 -2.59 14.79 -1.73
N GLY A 62 -3.62 15.26 -1.02
CA GLY A 62 -3.46 16.15 0.13
C GLY A 62 -2.61 17.38 -0.18
N MET A 63 -1.71 17.74 0.75
CA MET A 63 -0.81 18.90 0.62
C MET A 63 0.25 18.75 -0.49
N ALA A 64 0.44 17.55 -1.05
CA ALA A 64 1.43 17.32 -2.09
C ALA A 64 0.93 17.72 -3.50
N ALA A 65 -0.39 17.97 -3.65
CA ALA A 65 -1.02 18.30 -4.93
C ALA A 65 -0.37 19.50 -5.67
N PRO A 66 -0.02 20.64 -5.03
CA PRO A 66 0.55 21.79 -5.74
C PRO A 66 1.95 21.53 -6.32
N ALA A 67 2.77 20.74 -5.62
CA ALA A 67 4.11 20.37 -6.08
C ALA A 67 4.05 19.35 -7.23
N ILE A 68 3.14 18.38 -7.11
CA ILE A 68 2.96 17.30 -8.10
C ILE A 68 2.24 17.78 -9.35
N SER A 69 1.30 18.72 -9.25
CA SER A 69 0.55 19.21 -10.42
C SER A 69 1.45 19.99 -11.40
N LYS A 70 2.55 20.57 -10.92
CA LYS A 70 3.59 21.16 -11.80
C LYS A 70 4.34 20.10 -12.62
N ILE A 71 4.32 18.84 -12.18
CA ILE A 71 4.97 17.69 -12.80
C ILE A 71 4.05 17.01 -13.83
N GLU A 72 2.74 17.29 -13.84
CA GLU A 72 1.82 16.79 -14.90
C GLU A 72 2.27 17.19 -16.31
N SER A 73 2.98 18.31 -16.46
CA SER A 73 3.56 18.75 -17.73
C SER A 73 4.72 17.86 -18.22
N ILE A 74 5.34 17.11 -17.30
CA ILE A 74 6.35 16.10 -17.60
C ILE A 74 5.63 14.79 -17.87
N LEU A 75 4.98 14.70 -19.04
CA LEU A 75 4.51 13.42 -19.57
C LEU A 75 5.62 12.37 -19.37
N HIS A 76 5.27 11.14 -19.00
CA HIS A 76 6.17 9.97 -18.84
C HIS A 76 6.88 9.78 -17.49
N VAL A 77 6.33 10.26 -16.36
CA VAL A 77 6.75 9.80 -15.03
C VAL A 77 5.64 9.06 -14.29
N LYS A 78 6.02 8.01 -13.58
CA LYS A 78 5.18 7.24 -12.66
C LYS A 78 5.51 7.65 -11.23
N LEU A 79 4.47 7.94 -10.47
CA LEU A 79 4.60 8.42 -9.10
C LEU A 79 4.55 7.25 -8.14
N MET A 80 5.50 7.23 -7.20
CA MET A 80 5.43 6.40 -6.02
C MET A 80 4.95 7.26 -4.85
N LEU A 81 3.92 6.77 -4.17
CA LEU A 81 3.35 7.38 -2.98
C LEU A 81 3.60 6.45 -1.80
N ALA A 82 4.01 7.00 -0.66
CA ALA A 82 4.00 6.29 0.61
C ALA A 82 2.90 6.86 1.50
N LEU A 83 2.30 6.00 2.30
CA LEU A 83 1.36 6.42 3.33
C LEU A 83 2.12 6.77 4.62
N HIS A 84 1.90 7.97 5.13
CA HIS A 84 2.53 8.45 6.36
C HIS A 84 1.50 9.26 7.17
N ASP A 85 1.16 8.77 8.36
CA ASP A 85 0.20 9.39 9.27
C ASP A 85 -1.14 9.78 8.61
N GLY A 86 -1.77 8.83 7.90
CA GLY A 86 -3.04 9.08 7.21
C GLY A 86 -2.91 9.81 5.87
N GLU A 87 -1.73 10.30 5.51
CA GLU A 87 -1.53 11.09 4.28
C GLU A 87 -0.70 10.35 3.23
N LEU A 88 -1.14 10.41 1.98
CA LEU A 88 -0.33 9.97 0.84
C LEU A 88 0.70 11.04 0.49
N ARG A 89 1.98 10.69 0.60
CA ARG A 89 3.11 11.58 0.31
C ARG A 89 3.96 11.00 -0.83
N PRO A 90 4.50 11.82 -1.74
CA PRO A 90 5.49 11.36 -2.71
C PRO A 90 6.68 10.70 -2.03
N SER A 91 6.97 9.47 -2.41
CA SER A 91 8.17 8.73 -1.99
C SER A 91 9.18 8.59 -3.12
N GLY A 92 8.79 8.88 -4.36
CA GLY A 92 9.71 8.96 -5.47
C GLY A 92 9.01 9.05 -6.83
N MET A 93 9.81 9.26 -7.87
CA MET A 93 9.36 9.22 -9.25
C MET A 93 10.25 8.27 -10.05
N VAL A 94 9.64 7.57 -11.00
CA VAL A 94 10.34 6.65 -11.90
C VAL A 94 9.85 6.85 -13.33
N ARG A 95 10.67 6.49 -14.31
CA ARG A 95 10.36 6.65 -15.74
C ARG A 95 9.61 5.46 -16.35
N SER A 96 9.56 4.32 -15.66
CA SER A 96 8.90 3.10 -16.15
C SER A 96 8.31 2.28 -15.02
N GLN A 97 7.31 1.45 -15.36
CA GLN A 97 6.59 0.61 -14.40
C GLN A 97 7.56 -0.38 -13.76
N LYS A 98 8.40 -1.00 -14.59
CA LYS A 98 9.48 -1.89 -14.18
C LYS A 98 10.38 -1.25 -13.11
N LYS A 99 10.86 -0.02 -13.31
CA LYS A 99 11.71 0.66 -12.30
C LYS A 99 10.96 0.93 -10.99
N GLY A 100 9.65 1.17 -11.04
CA GLY A 100 8.83 1.32 -9.83
C GLY A 100 8.68 0.00 -9.08
N ILE A 101 8.41 -1.08 -9.81
CA ILE A 101 8.35 -2.44 -9.25
C ILE A 101 9.70 -2.86 -8.67
N ASP A 102 10.80 -2.56 -9.34
CA ASP A 102 12.15 -2.86 -8.84
C ASP A 102 12.42 -2.14 -7.51
N LYS A 103 11.97 -0.89 -7.35
CA LYS A 103 12.03 -0.20 -6.05
C LYS A 103 11.19 -0.88 -4.96
N ILE A 104 10.01 -1.40 -5.31
CA ILE A 104 9.18 -2.18 -4.37
C ILE A 104 9.88 -3.49 -4.00
N ARG A 105 10.53 -4.16 -4.96
CA ARG A 105 11.35 -5.34 -4.70
C ARG A 105 12.50 -5.04 -3.75
N ASP A 106 13.18 -3.91 -3.94
CA ASP A 106 14.25 -3.46 -3.04
C ASP A 106 13.73 -3.24 -1.61
N MET A 107 12.52 -2.68 -1.46
CA MET A 107 11.85 -2.53 -0.16
C MET A 107 11.58 -3.89 0.50
N ILE A 108 11.02 -4.85 -0.25
CA ILE A 108 10.79 -6.22 0.24
C ILE A 108 12.11 -6.87 0.66
N LYS A 109 13.15 -6.75 -0.15
CA LYS A 109 14.48 -7.30 0.13
C LYS A 109 15.13 -6.67 1.36
N SER A 110 14.91 -5.38 1.59
CA SER A 110 15.46 -4.65 2.73
C SER A 110 14.74 -4.92 4.05
N ALA A 111 13.51 -5.46 4.00
CA ALA A 111 12.79 -5.87 5.19
C ALA A 111 13.41 -7.17 5.72
N SER A 112 14.20 -7.06 6.80
CA SER A 112 14.85 -8.21 7.45
C SER A 112 13.84 -9.22 8.03
N HIS A 113 12.65 -8.74 8.37
CA HIS A 113 11.51 -9.53 8.79
C HIS A 113 10.23 -8.89 8.24
N LEU A 114 9.39 -9.68 7.58
CA LEU A 114 8.10 -9.23 7.10
C LEU A 114 7.06 -10.26 7.53
N GLU A 115 6.10 -9.84 8.35
CA GLU A 115 5.08 -10.74 8.89
C GLU A 115 3.91 -10.88 7.93
N GLU A 116 3.52 -9.79 7.28
CA GLU A 116 2.40 -9.75 6.35
C GLU A 116 2.77 -8.91 5.12
N LEU A 117 2.41 -9.40 3.93
CA LEU A 117 2.49 -8.66 2.67
C LEU A 117 1.14 -8.69 1.98
N ALA A 118 0.63 -7.54 1.57
CA ALA A 118 -0.54 -7.48 0.72
C ALA A 118 -0.23 -6.68 -0.55
N ILE A 119 -0.63 -7.23 -1.70
CA ILE A 119 -0.36 -6.70 -3.03
C ILE A 119 -1.68 -6.49 -3.76
N GLY A 120 -2.06 -5.22 -3.88
CA GLY A 120 -3.25 -4.75 -4.55
C GLY A 120 -2.96 -4.37 -6.00
N TYR A 121 -3.83 -4.78 -6.93
CA TYR A 121 -3.79 -4.36 -8.34
C TYR A 121 -5.12 -3.76 -8.79
N THR A 122 -5.12 -2.93 -9.83
CA THR A 122 -6.34 -2.29 -10.35
C THR A 122 -6.92 -3.00 -11.59
N THR A 123 -6.08 -3.26 -12.59
CA THR A 123 -6.47 -3.82 -13.90
C THR A 123 -5.97 -5.24 -14.10
N THR A 124 -4.64 -5.41 -14.12
CA THR A 124 -3.94 -6.63 -14.52
C THR A 124 -3.24 -7.23 -13.31
N ILE A 125 -3.39 -8.55 -13.11
CA ILE A 125 -2.91 -9.26 -11.91
C ILE A 125 -1.44 -9.69 -12.03
N GLU A 126 -0.90 -9.71 -13.25
CA GLU A 126 0.38 -10.31 -13.61
C GLU A 126 1.55 -9.71 -12.82
N GLU A 127 1.60 -8.37 -12.71
CA GLU A 127 2.64 -7.68 -11.94
C GLU A 127 2.54 -7.97 -10.43
N ALA A 128 1.32 -8.12 -9.91
CA ALA A 128 1.10 -8.47 -8.51
C ALA A 128 1.53 -9.92 -8.22
N ARG A 129 1.23 -10.87 -9.12
CA ARG A 129 1.69 -12.26 -9.02
C ARG A 129 3.21 -12.37 -9.07
N ALA A 130 3.84 -11.72 -10.05
CA ALA A 130 5.29 -11.73 -10.18
C ALA A 130 5.99 -11.11 -8.95
N LEU A 131 5.39 -10.10 -8.33
CA LEU A 131 5.90 -9.51 -7.10
C LEU A 131 5.70 -10.43 -5.88
N SER A 132 4.57 -11.13 -5.82
CA SER A 132 4.29 -12.14 -4.80
C SER A 132 5.30 -13.30 -4.88
N GLU A 133 5.53 -13.85 -6.06
CA GLU A 133 6.52 -14.92 -6.30
C GLU A 133 7.92 -14.48 -5.90
N TYR A 134 8.30 -13.25 -6.25
CA TYR A 134 9.56 -12.65 -5.81
C TYR A 134 9.67 -12.59 -4.29
N ALA A 135 8.62 -12.12 -3.58
CA ALA A 135 8.61 -12.04 -2.13
C ALA A 135 8.74 -13.43 -1.48
N THR A 136 7.98 -14.41 -1.95
CA THR A 136 8.03 -15.79 -1.45
C THR A 136 9.39 -16.45 -1.73
N SER A 137 10.07 -16.10 -2.83
CA SER A 137 11.42 -16.62 -3.11
C SER A 137 12.48 -16.13 -2.12
N LEU A 138 12.29 -14.94 -1.55
CA LEU A 138 13.18 -14.37 -0.52
C LEU A 138 12.76 -14.79 0.89
N LEU A 139 11.46 -14.94 1.12
CA LEU A 139 10.84 -15.22 2.41
C LEU A 139 9.89 -16.42 2.25
N PRO A 140 10.39 -17.68 2.30
CA PRO A 140 9.58 -18.87 1.98
C PRO A 140 8.34 -19.10 2.84
N ASN A 141 8.33 -18.55 4.06
CA ASN A 141 7.20 -18.66 4.99
C ASN A 141 6.16 -17.53 4.82
N LEU A 142 6.45 -16.53 3.99
CA LEU A 142 5.55 -15.42 3.72
C LEU A 142 4.61 -15.79 2.57
N VAL A 143 3.31 -15.70 2.84
CA VAL A 143 2.24 -15.89 1.85
C VAL A 143 1.55 -14.54 1.59
N PRO A 144 1.88 -13.83 0.50
CA PRO A 144 1.30 -12.53 0.23
C PRO A 144 -0.19 -12.59 -0.11
N HIS A 145 -0.98 -11.63 0.39
CA HIS A 145 -2.37 -11.44 0.02
C HIS A 145 -2.46 -10.69 -1.31
N ILE A 146 -2.82 -11.36 -2.40
CA ILE A 146 -3.07 -10.70 -3.69
C ILE A 146 -4.55 -10.36 -3.80
N TYR A 147 -4.88 -9.10 -4.13
CA TYR A 147 -6.27 -8.66 -4.25
C TYR A 147 -6.46 -7.56 -5.29
N ARG A 148 -7.68 -7.44 -5.81
CA ARG A 148 -8.04 -6.32 -6.69
C ARG A 148 -8.52 -5.14 -5.85
N LEU A 149 -8.04 -3.94 -6.13
CA LEU A 149 -8.53 -2.71 -5.52
C LEU A 149 -10.02 -2.52 -5.86
N GLY A 150 -10.81 -2.19 -4.83
CA GLY A 150 -12.22 -1.82 -5.01
C GLY A 150 -12.38 -0.50 -5.78
N PRO A 151 -13.58 -0.23 -6.31
CA PRO A 151 -13.84 0.89 -7.23
C PRO A 151 -13.56 2.26 -6.60
N VAL A 152 -13.78 2.42 -5.29
CA VAL A 152 -13.52 3.66 -4.55
C VAL A 152 -12.04 4.04 -4.55
N LEU A 153 -11.14 3.05 -4.44
CA LEU A 153 -9.70 3.29 -4.55
C LEU A 153 -9.27 3.34 -6.01
N GLY A 154 -9.84 2.49 -6.87
CA GLY A 154 -9.51 2.41 -8.29
C GLY A 154 -9.74 3.72 -9.05
N VAL A 155 -10.80 4.47 -8.74
CA VAL A 155 -11.08 5.77 -9.39
C VAL A 155 -9.99 6.82 -9.12
N HIS A 156 -9.29 6.71 -7.98
CA HIS A 156 -8.21 7.62 -7.61
C HIS A 156 -6.83 7.09 -8.00
N ALA A 157 -6.57 5.80 -7.82
CA ALA A 157 -5.30 5.18 -8.20
C ALA A 157 -5.12 5.12 -9.72
N GLY A 158 -6.21 4.98 -10.47
CA GLY A 158 -6.19 4.81 -11.92
C GLY A 158 -5.83 3.38 -12.36
N PRO A 159 -5.97 3.09 -13.66
CA PRO A 159 -5.56 1.81 -14.24
C PRO A 159 -4.05 1.62 -14.14
N GLY A 160 -3.60 0.36 -14.06
CA GLY A 160 -2.17 0.02 -13.98
C GLY A 160 -1.49 0.35 -12.64
N ALA A 161 -2.24 0.80 -11.63
CA ALA A 161 -1.69 1.02 -10.30
C ALA A 161 -1.46 -0.30 -9.54
N LEU A 162 -0.37 -0.34 -8.79
CA LEU A 162 0.04 -1.42 -7.89
C LEU A 162 0.22 -0.85 -6.47
N VAL A 163 -0.35 -1.49 -5.46
CA VAL A 163 -0.28 -1.03 -4.06
C VAL A 163 0.25 -2.16 -3.19
N THR A 164 1.31 -1.90 -2.44
CA THR A 164 1.89 -2.86 -1.49
C THR A 164 1.75 -2.35 -0.07
N VAL A 165 1.29 -3.21 0.82
CA VAL A 165 1.22 -2.98 2.26
C VAL A 165 2.12 -4.01 2.95
N PHE A 166 3.01 -3.53 3.81
CA PHE A 166 4.01 -4.28 4.55
C PHE A 166 3.69 -4.18 6.04
N LYS A 167 3.87 -5.27 6.78
CA LYS A 167 3.88 -5.28 8.25
C LYS A 167 5.16 -5.94 8.75
#